data_AF-A0A7S1YYH5-F1
#
_entry.id   AF-A0A7S1YYH5-F1
#
_cell.length_a   1.000
_cell.length_b   1.000
_cell.length_c   1.000
_cell.angle_alpha   90.00
_cell.angle_beta   90.00
_cell.angle_gamma   90.00
#
_symmetry.space_group_name_H-M   'P 1'
#
loop_
_entity.id
_entity.type
_entity.pdbx_description
1 polymer ?
#
loop_
_entity_poly.entity_id
_entity_poly.type
_entity_poly.pdbx_seq_one_letter_code
_entity_poly.pdbx_strand_id
1 'polypeptide(L)'
;SEASARFRAEEELRVKLTEEQVMKKKLEERLNRAMEEIEASADKLFSTEAALLQSRQSMSGVERELESTLCDFDRLKRINKEQKEVELTLERTREELSTALERLKEKDLSLESLVRQREEVSNALWASRENASKAEEELRIKAEKLADLNMKHDSLERKCVRLREYIKKLTKKCEEWAESYRTQSLELSEARRAHHLVPNPSAKMGHDVASRSNCIECNTLEEAVATAHGQNSELREELARSMKKSSASPKEMGVNWKELMLEETSRGRRSISYPKSPLQPHDVNVQNDCV
;
A
#
# COMPACT_ATOMS: atom_id res chain seq x y z
N SER A 1 -146.59 -76.12 59.14
CA SER A 1 -146.32 -76.95 57.95
C SER A 1 -144.84 -76.87 57.62
N GLU A 2 -144.16 -78.01 57.52
CA GLU A 2 -142.71 -78.10 57.23
C GLU A 2 -142.31 -77.46 55.89
N ALA A 3 -143.25 -77.37 54.94
CA ALA A 3 -143.05 -76.70 53.65
C ALA A 3 -142.74 -75.19 53.79
N SER A 4 -143.27 -74.51 54.81
CA SER A 4 -143.05 -73.06 55.02
C SER A 4 -141.72 -72.74 55.73
N ALA A 5 -141.15 -73.72 56.45
CA ALA A 5 -139.83 -73.62 57.05
C ALA A 5 -138.72 -73.92 56.02
N ARG A 6 -138.94 -74.91 55.14
CA ARG A 6 -138.04 -75.19 54.01
C ARG A 6 -137.99 -74.04 53.02
N PHE A 7 -139.13 -73.46 52.66
CA PHE A 7 -139.16 -72.30 51.76
C PHE A 7 -138.44 -71.08 52.34
N ARG A 8 -138.57 -70.82 53.66
CA ARG A 8 -137.83 -69.73 54.32
C ARG A 8 -136.32 -69.97 54.39
N ALA A 9 -135.89 -71.20 54.67
CA ALA A 9 -134.48 -71.57 54.66
C ALA A 9 -133.87 -71.54 53.24
N GLU A 10 -134.64 -71.91 52.23
CA GLU A 10 -134.26 -71.88 50.82
C GLU A 10 -134.19 -70.44 50.28
N GLU A 11 -135.11 -69.58 50.71
CA GLU A 11 -135.08 -68.14 50.40
C GLU A 11 -133.91 -67.43 51.13
N GLU A 12 -133.62 -67.76 52.40
CA GLU A 12 -132.43 -67.28 53.11
C GLU A 12 -131.12 -67.73 52.44
N LEU A 13 -131.06 -68.98 51.97
CA LEU A 13 -129.91 -69.49 51.22
C LEU A 13 -129.77 -68.80 49.87
N ARG A 14 -130.89 -68.49 49.18
CA ARG A 14 -130.89 -67.67 47.96
C ARG A 14 -130.39 -66.26 48.22
N VAL A 15 -130.87 -65.59 49.27
CA VAL A 15 -130.43 -64.24 49.63
C VAL A 15 -128.93 -64.26 49.96
N LYS A 16 -128.45 -65.19 50.78
CA LYS A 16 -127.02 -65.33 51.10
C LYS A 16 -126.19 -65.64 49.86
N LEU A 17 -126.67 -66.50 48.96
CA LEU A 17 -125.99 -66.78 47.69
C LEU A 17 -125.93 -65.54 46.80
N THR A 18 -126.98 -64.71 46.77
CA THR A 18 -126.97 -63.45 46.02
C THR A 18 -126.05 -62.40 46.65
N GLU A 19 -126.00 -62.31 47.98
CA GLU A 19 -125.09 -61.42 48.71
C GLU A 19 -123.63 -61.83 48.51
N GLU A 20 -123.33 -63.14 48.59
CA GLU A 20 -122.03 -63.72 48.27
C GLU A 20 -121.63 -63.45 46.81
N GLN A 21 -122.56 -63.59 45.85
CA GLN A 21 -122.31 -63.28 44.44
C GLN A 21 -122.03 -61.79 44.21
N VAL A 22 -122.73 -60.90 44.91
CA VAL A 22 -122.48 -59.45 44.87
C VAL A 22 -121.13 -59.10 45.49
N MET A 23 -120.78 -59.71 46.63
CA MET A 23 -119.49 -59.53 47.28
C MET A 23 -118.35 -60.08 46.43
N LYS A 24 -118.52 -61.25 45.81
CA LYS A 24 -117.56 -61.83 44.87
C LYS A 24 -117.31 -60.87 43.69
N LYS A 25 -118.36 -60.34 43.05
CA LYS A 25 -118.22 -59.34 41.99
C LYS A 25 -117.47 -58.09 42.44
N LYS A 26 -117.78 -57.56 43.63
CA LYS A 26 -117.05 -56.40 44.19
C LYS A 26 -115.58 -56.69 44.44
N LEU A 27 -115.25 -57.90 44.91
CA LEU A 27 -113.86 -58.33 45.11
C LEU A 27 -113.15 -58.52 43.77
N GLU A 28 -113.80 -59.09 42.76
CA GLU A 28 -113.27 -59.21 41.39
C GLU A 28 -113.00 -57.82 40.77
N GLU A 29 -113.93 -56.86 40.90
CA GLU A 29 -113.72 -55.48 40.43
C GLU A 29 -112.60 -54.74 41.18
N ARG A 30 -112.42 -55.00 42.48
CA ARG A 30 -111.29 -54.43 43.24
C ARG A 30 -109.97 -55.08 42.84
N LEU A 31 -109.96 -56.38 42.60
CA LEU A 31 -108.79 -57.10 42.12
C LEU A 31 -108.38 -56.60 40.73
N ASN A 32 -109.33 -56.46 39.80
CA ASN A 32 -109.05 -55.93 38.47
C ASN A 32 -108.50 -54.49 38.51
N ARG A 33 -109.10 -53.60 39.32
CA ARG A 33 -108.57 -52.25 39.51
C ARG A 33 -107.16 -52.24 40.10
N ALA A 34 -106.90 -53.08 41.10
CA ALA A 34 -105.56 -53.20 41.67
C ALA A 34 -104.55 -53.74 40.64
N MET A 35 -104.96 -54.68 39.77
CA MET A 35 -104.12 -55.17 38.68
C MET A 35 -103.82 -54.07 37.65
N GLU A 36 -104.82 -53.30 37.22
CA GLU A 36 -104.63 -52.15 36.31
C GLU A 36 -103.71 -51.08 36.93
N GLU A 37 -103.85 -50.79 38.23
CA GLU A 37 -102.96 -49.87 38.95
C GLU A 37 -101.52 -50.39 39.03
N ILE A 38 -101.33 -51.70 39.24
CA ILE A 38 -100.02 -52.35 39.23
C ILE A 38 -99.40 -52.28 37.83
N GLU A 39 -100.15 -52.58 36.78
CA GLU A 39 -99.68 -52.50 35.38
C GLU A 39 -99.29 -51.06 35.02
N ALA A 40 -100.14 -50.08 35.31
CA ALA A 40 -99.84 -48.67 35.06
C ALA A 40 -98.63 -48.17 35.87
N SER A 41 -98.41 -48.71 37.08
CA SER A 41 -97.22 -48.41 37.88
C SER A 41 -95.96 -49.07 37.32
N ALA A 42 -96.07 -50.30 36.82
CA ALA A 42 -94.98 -51.00 36.16
C ALA A 42 -94.55 -50.27 34.88
N ASP A 43 -95.48 -49.83 34.04
CA ASP A 43 -95.18 -49.06 32.83
C ASP A 43 -94.48 -47.74 33.13
N LYS A 44 -94.94 -47.02 34.17
CA LYS A 44 -94.27 -45.80 34.66
C LYS A 44 -92.85 -46.11 35.14
N LEU A 45 -92.66 -47.19 35.90
CA LEU A 45 -91.34 -47.60 36.38
C LEU A 45 -90.40 -47.91 35.21
N PHE A 46 -90.83 -48.71 34.22
CA PHE A 46 -90.03 -49.00 33.03
C PHE A 46 -89.71 -47.75 32.22
N SER A 47 -90.67 -46.83 32.07
CA SER A 47 -90.44 -45.54 31.40
C SER A 47 -89.40 -44.69 32.14
N THR A 48 -89.49 -44.62 33.48
CA THR A 48 -88.50 -43.89 34.29
C THR A 48 -87.12 -44.55 34.25
N GLU A 49 -87.05 -45.88 34.25
CA GLU A 49 -85.79 -46.62 34.13
C GLU A 49 -85.12 -46.36 32.78
N ALA A 50 -85.90 -46.38 31.69
CA ALA A 50 -85.40 -46.02 30.36
C ALA A 50 -84.85 -44.59 30.31
N ALA A 51 -85.56 -43.62 30.91
CA ALA A 51 -85.11 -42.24 30.99
C ALA A 51 -83.82 -42.08 31.81
N LEU A 52 -83.69 -42.81 32.94
CA LEU A 52 -82.48 -42.83 33.76
C LEU A 52 -81.30 -43.44 33.00
N LEU A 53 -81.50 -44.51 32.23
CA LEU A 53 -80.46 -45.10 31.39
C LEU A 53 -80.00 -44.14 30.30
N GLN A 54 -80.92 -43.46 29.63
CA GLN A 54 -80.59 -42.45 28.62
C GLN A 54 -79.81 -41.28 29.24
N SER A 55 -80.23 -40.79 30.42
CA SER A 55 -79.52 -39.74 31.15
C SER A 55 -78.10 -40.18 31.53
N ARG A 56 -77.93 -41.43 31.99
CA ARG A 56 -76.61 -41.99 32.33
C ARG A 56 -75.69 -42.10 31.11
N GLN A 57 -76.22 -42.49 29.95
CA GLN A 57 -75.45 -42.51 28.70
C GLN A 57 -75.03 -41.10 28.26
N SER A 58 -75.93 -40.12 28.37
CA SER A 58 -75.61 -38.72 28.09
C SER A 58 -74.53 -38.18 29.02
N MET A 59 -74.62 -38.45 30.33
CA MET A 59 -73.60 -38.07 31.31
C MET A 59 -72.23 -38.68 31.00
N SER A 60 -72.17 -39.96 30.62
CA SER A 60 -70.92 -40.60 30.18
C SER A 60 -70.33 -39.97 28.91
N GLY A 61 -71.17 -39.41 28.03
CA GLY A 61 -70.72 -38.61 26.90
C GLY A 61 -70.04 -37.30 27.35
N VAL A 62 -70.71 -36.58 28.26
CA VAL A 62 -70.19 -35.32 28.83
C VAL A 62 -68.89 -35.54 29.59
N GLU A 63 -68.77 -36.63 30.34
CA GLU A 63 -67.53 -36.98 31.08
C GLU A 63 -66.35 -37.17 30.12
N ARG A 64 -66.53 -37.86 28.99
CA ARG A 64 -65.47 -38.05 28.00
C ARG A 64 -65.07 -36.73 27.32
N GLU A 65 -66.02 -35.86 27.03
CA GLU A 65 -65.74 -34.53 26.49
C GLU A 65 -64.97 -33.67 27.50
N LEU A 66 -65.34 -33.75 28.79
CA LEU A 66 -64.61 -33.08 29.86
C LEU A 66 -63.16 -33.58 29.98
N GLU A 67 -62.95 -34.90 29.96
CA GLU A 67 -61.60 -35.48 29.97
C GLU A 67 -60.76 -35.03 28.75
N SER A 68 -61.38 -34.99 27.56
CA SER A 68 -60.72 -34.50 26.34
C SER A 68 -60.32 -33.03 26.47
N THR A 69 -61.22 -32.17 26.95
CA THR A 69 -60.94 -30.73 27.11
C THR A 69 -59.87 -30.45 28.18
N LEU A 70 -59.82 -31.25 29.25
CA LEU A 70 -58.74 -31.17 30.24
C LEU A 70 -57.38 -31.54 29.62
N CYS A 71 -57.32 -32.59 28.78
CA CYS A 71 -56.10 -32.95 28.05
C CYS A 71 -55.64 -31.82 27.11
N ASP A 72 -56.58 -31.17 26.42
CA ASP A 72 -56.28 -30.02 25.56
C ASP A 72 -55.78 -28.82 26.36
N PHE A 73 -56.35 -28.57 27.54
CA PHE A 73 -55.89 -27.51 28.43
C PHE A 73 -54.44 -27.72 28.89
N ASP A 74 -54.08 -28.95 29.27
CA ASP A 74 -52.70 -29.29 29.63
C ASP A 74 -51.73 -29.17 28.45
N ARG A 75 -52.18 -29.52 27.24
CA ARG A 75 -51.42 -29.30 26.01
C ARG A 75 -51.18 -27.81 25.75
N LEU A 76 -52.23 -26.98 25.83
CA LEU A 76 -52.12 -25.53 25.67
C LEU A 76 -51.21 -24.89 26.72
N LYS A 77 -51.25 -25.38 27.97
CA LYS A 77 -50.37 -24.93 29.04
C LYS A 77 -48.90 -25.18 28.73
N ARG A 78 -48.56 -26.33 28.12
CA ARG A 78 -47.19 -26.63 27.65
C ARG A 78 -46.77 -25.72 26.50
N ILE A 79 -47.63 -25.56 25.49
CA ILE A 79 -47.36 -24.68 24.34
C ILE A 79 -47.12 -23.23 24.82
N ASN A 80 -47.93 -22.73 25.74
CA ASN A 80 -47.76 -21.38 26.30
C ASN A 80 -46.43 -21.23 27.08
N LYS A 81 -45.97 -22.29 27.75
CA LYS A 81 -44.65 -22.28 28.41
C LYS A 81 -43.52 -22.20 27.38
N GLU A 82 -43.58 -23.02 26.34
CA GLU A 82 -42.58 -23.02 25.25
C GLU A 82 -42.56 -21.68 24.53
N GLN A 83 -43.73 -21.07 24.26
CA GLN A 83 -43.83 -19.73 23.67
C GLN A 83 -43.11 -18.67 24.51
N LYS A 84 -43.29 -18.68 25.83
CA LYS A 84 -42.58 -17.74 26.73
C LYS A 84 -41.07 -17.94 26.71
N GLU A 85 -40.60 -19.17 26.60
CA GLU A 85 -39.17 -19.46 26.47
C GLU A 85 -38.61 -18.94 25.14
N VAL A 86 -39.37 -19.07 24.05
CA VAL A 86 -39.02 -18.51 22.74
C VAL A 86 -39.01 -16.98 22.78
N GLU A 87 -40.01 -16.34 23.38
CA GLU A 87 -40.04 -14.87 23.54
C GLU A 87 -38.82 -14.36 24.31
N LEU A 88 -38.42 -15.04 25.39
CA LEU A 88 -37.22 -14.68 26.16
C LEU A 88 -35.93 -14.82 25.36
N THR A 89 -35.83 -15.83 24.48
CA THR A 89 -34.65 -16.00 23.61
C THR A 89 -34.62 -14.98 22.48
N LEU A 90 -35.78 -14.62 21.92
CA LEU A 90 -35.89 -13.56 20.93
C LEU A 90 -35.48 -12.20 21.52
N GLU A 91 -35.91 -11.87 22.74
CA GLU A 91 -35.51 -10.61 23.36
C GLU A 91 -34.00 -10.54 23.59
N ARG A 92 -33.37 -11.63 24.07
CA ARG A 92 -31.91 -11.70 24.23
C ARG A 92 -31.16 -11.51 22.90
N THR A 93 -31.59 -12.20 21.85
CA THR A 93 -30.94 -12.07 20.53
C THR A 93 -31.15 -10.68 19.93
N ARG A 94 -32.29 -10.03 20.21
CA ARG A 94 -32.55 -8.64 19.84
C ARG A 94 -31.62 -7.67 20.56
N GLU A 95 -31.41 -7.84 21.87
CA GLU A 95 -30.44 -7.05 22.64
C GLU A 95 -29.01 -7.24 22.12
N GLU A 96 -28.60 -8.48 21.86
CA GLU A 96 -27.30 -8.81 21.27
C GLU A 96 -27.10 -8.12 19.91
N LEU A 97 -28.09 -8.20 19.02
CA LEU A 97 -28.07 -7.51 17.72
C LEU A 97 -27.99 -5.98 17.88
N SER A 98 -28.72 -5.40 18.84
CA SER A 98 -28.65 -3.98 19.14
C SER A 98 -27.24 -3.56 19.57
N THR A 99 -26.59 -4.33 20.45
CA THR A 99 -25.21 -4.03 20.87
C THR A 99 -24.21 -4.20 19.73
N ALA A 100 -24.41 -5.19 18.85
CA ALA A 100 -23.56 -5.40 17.69
C ALA A 100 -23.68 -4.23 16.68
N LEU A 101 -24.89 -3.71 16.47
CA LEU A 101 -25.12 -2.53 15.61
C LEU A 101 -24.42 -1.28 16.15
N GLU A 102 -24.46 -1.01 17.46
CA GLU A 102 -23.75 0.14 18.03
C GLU A 102 -22.22 0.00 17.87
N ARG A 103 -21.66 -1.20 18.10
CA ARG A 103 -20.23 -1.46 17.84
C ARG A 103 -19.85 -1.27 16.37
N LEU A 104 -20.76 -1.58 15.42
CA LEU A 104 -20.51 -1.35 14.00
C LEU A 104 -20.50 0.15 13.68
N LYS A 105 -21.46 0.92 14.21
CA LYS A 105 -21.49 2.39 14.05
C LYS A 105 -20.21 3.04 14.59
N GLU A 106 -19.71 2.60 15.75
CA GLU A 106 -18.44 3.09 16.30
C GLU A 106 -17.26 2.81 15.37
N LYS A 107 -17.22 1.61 14.77
CA LYS A 107 -16.19 1.25 13.79
C LYS A 107 -16.28 2.05 12.51
N ASP A 108 -17.48 2.32 12.02
CA ASP A 108 -17.69 3.15 10.82
C ASP A 108 -17.16 4.57 11.04
N LEU A 109 -17.45 5.18 12.19
CA LEU A 109 -16.89 6.48 12.58
C LEU A 109 -15.35 6.44 12.67
N SER A 110 -14.78 5.36 13.21
CA SER A 110 -13.33 5.18 13.25
C SER A 110 -12.73 5.03 11.86
N LEU A 111 -13.39 4.34 10.93
CA LEU A 111 -12.95 4.19 9.54
C LEU A 111 -12.99 5.53 8.81
N GLU A 112 -14.04 6.33 8.99
CA GLU A 112 -14.11 7.68 8.44
C GLU A 112 -12.94 8.56 8.91
N SER A 113 -12.57 8.47 10.19
CA SER A 113 -11.41 9.17 10.74
C SER A 113 -10.10 8.73 10.07
N LEU A 114 -9.91 7.42 9.85
CA LEU A 114 -8.72 6.90 9.19
C LEU A 114 -8.65 7.31 7.71
N VAL A 115 -9.80 7.39 7.03
CA VAL A 115 -9.87 7.89 5.65
C VAL A 115 -9.41 9.34 5.57
N ARG A 116 -9.88 10.22 6.48
CA ARG A 116 -9.41 11.62 6.55
C ARG A 116 -7.91 11.70 6.79
N GLN A 117 -7.38 10.93 7.75
CA GLN A 117 -5.92 10.89 8.01
C GLN A 117 -5.12 10.42 6.79
N ARG A 118 -5.61 9.41 6.06
CA ARG A 118 -4.99 8.95 4.82
C ARG A 118 -4.91 10.07 3.79
N GLU A 119 -5.98 10.85 3.64
CA GLU A 119 -6.04 11.98 2.71
C GLU A 119 -5.08 13.09 3.10
N GLU A 120 -5.01 13.44 4.39
CA GLU A 120 -4.04 14.41 4.92
C GLU A 120 -2.59 13.99 4.62
N VAL A 121 -2.25 12.72 4.89
CA VAL A 121 -0.91 12.18 4.60
C VAL A 121 -0.63 12.17 3.10
N SER A 122 -1.60 11.81 2.28
CA SER A 122 -1.47 11.82 0.82
C SER A 122 -1.19 13.23 0.29
N ASN A 123 -1.92 14.23 0.80
CA ASN A 123 -1.75 15.63 0.41
C ASN A 123 -0.38 16.16 0.86
N ALA A 124 0.04 15.86 2.09
CA ALA A 124 1.36 16.23 2.59
C ALA A 124 2.50 15.60 1.77
N LEU A 125 2.35 14.33 1.38
CA LEU A 125 3.32 13.63 0.55
C LEU A 125 3.41 14.23 -0.86
N TRP A 126 2.27 14.61 -1.45
CA TRP A 126 2.24 15.29 -2.74
C TRP A 126 2.96 16.65 -2.67
N ALA A 127 2.65 17.48 -1.67
CA ALA A 127 3.33 18.76 -1.47
C ALA A 127 4.84 18.60 -1.23
N SER A 128 5.25 17.59 -0.46
CA SER A 128 6.67 17.29 -0.22
C SER A 128 7.38 16.88 -1.51
N ARG A 129 6.74 16.11 -2.39
CA ARG A 129 7.31 15.73 -3.69
C ARG A 129 7.49 16.93 -4.60
N GLU A 130 6.51 17.83 -4.65
CA GLU A 130 6.60 19.05 -5.44
C GLU A 130 7.75 19.94 -4.95
N ASN A 131 7.88 20.12 -3.64
CA ASN A 131 8.98 20.88 -3.04
C ASN A 131 10.35 20.23 -3.31
N ALA A 132 10.44 18.90 -3.22
CA ALA A 132 11.68 18.19 -3.57
C ALA A 132 12.07 18.41 -5.03
N SER A 133 11.11 18.32 -5.96
CA SER A 133 11.34 18.57 -7.38
C SER A 133 11.80 20.01 -7.65
N LYS A 134 11.20 21.00 -6.98
CA LYS A 134 11.64 22.41 -7.06
C LYS A 134 13.07 22.57 -6.55
N ALA A 135 13.41 21.95 -5.41
CA ALA A 135 14.75 22.01 -4.84
C ALA A 135 15.80 21.34 -5.73
N GLU A 136 15.47 20.21 -6.36
CA GLU A 136 16.34 19.54 -7.33
C GLU A 136 16.63 20.43 -8.54
N GLU A 137 15.61 21.10 -9.08
CA GLU A 137 15.78 22.00 -10.21
C GLU A 137 16.63 23.23 -9.85
N GLU A 138 16.42 23.81 -8.66
CA GLU A 138 17.28 24.89 -8.17
C GLU A 138 18.74 24.46 -8.01
N LEU A 139 18.98 23.24 -7.53
CA LEU A 139 20.33 22.68 -7.41
C LEU A 139 20.96 22.44 -8.78
N ARG A 140 20.19 21.96 -9.76
CA ARG A 140 20.65 21.80 -11.15
C ARG A 140 21.11 23.13 -11.74
N ILE A 141 20.30 24.18 -11.61
CA ILE A 141 20.63 25.53 -12.08
C ILE A 141 21.89 26.07 -11.38
N LYS A 142 22.02 25.86 -10.07
CA LYS A 142 23.23 26.27 -9.31
C LYS A 142 24.48 25.51 -9.78
N ALA A 143 24.36 24.21 -10.06
CA ALA A 143 25.47 23.40 -10.56
C ALA A 143 25.95 23.88 -11.94
N GLU A 144 25.03 24.21 -12.86
CA GLU A 144 25.35 24.78 -14.17
C GLU A 144 26.08 26.12 -14.04
N LYS A 145 25.57 27.02 -13.20
CA LYS A 145 26.23 28.31 -12.93
C LYS A 145 27.63 28.15 -12.33
N LEU A 146 27.81 27.17 -11.43
CA LEU A 146 29.12 26.87 -10.85
C LEU A 146 30.09 26.34 -11.92
N ALA A 147 29.65 25.48 -12.83
CA ALA A 147 30.47 24.99 -13.93
C ALA A 147 30.94 26.15 -14.84
N ASP A 148 30.03 27.07 -15.20
CA ASP A 148 30.36 28.27 -15.99
C ASP A 148 31.38 29.17 -15.29
N LEU A 149 31.20 29.40 -13.99
CA LEU A 149 32.13 30.20 -13.19
C LEU A 149 33.50 29.52 -13.08
N ASN A 150 33.53 28.19 -12.95
CA ASN A 150 34.77 27.43 -12.89
C ASN A 150 35.55 27.54 -14.21
N MET A 151 34.86 27.41 -15.36
CA MET A 151 35.49 27.63 -16.67
C MET A 151 36.08 29.03 -16.83
N LYS A 152 35.38 30.06 -16.33
CA LYS A 152 35.87 31.45 -16.32
C LYS A 152 37.08 31.60 -15.40
N HIS A 153 37.03 31.00 -14.21
CA HIS A 153 38.14 30.97 -13.27
C HIS A 153 39.39 30.34 -13.90
N ASP A 154 39.27 29.14 -14.49
CA ASP A 154 40.38 28.44 -15.14
C ASP A 154 40.98 29.24 -16.33
N SER A 155 40.13 29.97 -17.06
CA SER A 155 40.57 30.86 -18.14
C SER A 155 41.39 32.05 -17.61
N LEU A 156 40.91 32.69 -16.53
CA LEU A 156 41.60 33.79 -15.87
C LEU A 156 42.89 33.33 -15.19
N GLU A 157 42.89 32.17 -14.55
CA GLU A 157 44.08 31.59 -13.93
C GLU A 157 45.17 31.33 -14.97
N ARG A 158 44.82 30.75 -16.13
CA ARG A 158 45.74 30.58 -17.26
C ARG A 158 46.29 31.93 -17.77
N LYS A 159 45.46 32.97 -17.85
CA LYS A 159 45.92 34.33 -18.19
C LYS A 159 46.90 34.88 -17.15
N CYS A 160 46.61 34.70 -15.85
CA CYS A 160 47.48 35.12 -14.77
C CYS A 160 48.83 34.39 -14.80
N VAL A 161 48.85 33.09 -15.07
CA VAL A 161 50.09 32.32 -15.26
C VAL A 161 50.93 32.92 -16.39
N ARG A 162 50.35 33.16 -17.57
CA ARG A 162 51.07 33.77 -18.70
C ARG A 162 51.62 35.17 -18.37
N LEU A 163 50.84 36.00 -17.68
CA LEU A 163 51.29 37.32 -17.25
C LEU A 163 52.43 37.23 -16.24
N ARG A 164 52.36 36.31 -15.27
CA ARG A 164 53.46 36.05 -14.32
C ARG A 164 54.74 35.64 -15.04
N GLU A 165 54.66 34.75 -16.03
CA GLU A 165 55.82 34.36 -16.84
C GLU A 165 56.38 35.53 -17.67
N TYR A 166 55.50 36.34 -18.24
CA TYR A 166 55.91 37.53 -19.00
C TYR A 166 56.62 38.55 -18.11
N ILE A 167 56.07 38.85 -16.93
CA ILE A 167 56.70 39.72 -15.94
C ILE A 167 58.07 39.16 -15.56
N LYS A 168 58.19 37.85 -15.24
CA LYS A 168 59.49 37.21 -14.94
C LYS A 168 60.51 37.43 -16.07
N LYS A 169 60.11 37.28 -17.34
CA LYS A 169 60.99 37.53 -18.50
C LYS A 169 61.42 38.99 -18.59
N LEU A 170 60.51 39.94 -18.39
CA LEU A 170 60.84 41.37 -18.39
C LEU A 170 61.76 41.72 -17.22
N THR A 171 61.50 41.21 -16.02
CA THR A 171 62.35 41.39 -14.84
C THR A 171 63.78 40.92 -15.13
N LYS A 172 63.94 39.72 -15.71
CA LYS A 172 65.26 39.21 -16.11
C LYS A 172 65.96 40.12 -17.12
N LYS A 173 65.24 40.64 -18.13
CA LYS A 173 65.80 41.60 -19.09
C LYS A 173 66.24 42.91 -18.43
N CYS A 174 65.46 43.40 -17.47
CA CYS A 174 65.83 44.58 -16.70
C CYS A 174 67.10 44.35 -15.88
N GLU A 175 67.25 43.16 -15.28
CA GLU A 175 68.47 42.76 -14.57
C GLU A 175 69.68 42.67 -15.52
N GLU A 176 69.52 42.05 -16.69
CA GLU A 176 70.56 41.97 -17.74
C GLU A 176 70.99 43.36 -18.23
N TRP A 177 70.04 44.28 -18.47
CA TRP A 177 70.36 45.66 -18.83
C TRP A 177 71.04 46.41 -17.70
N ALA A 178 70.57 46.25 -16.45
CA ALA A 178 71.19 46.87 -15.30
C ALA A 178 72.63 46.38 -15.07
N GLU A 179 72.91 45.11 -15.32
CA GLU A 179 74.28 44.56 -15.32
C GLU A 179 75.11 45.16 -16.45
N SER A 180 74.59 45.18 -17.68
CA SER A 180 75.28 45.76 -18.84
C SER A 180 75.65 47.23 -18.63
N TYR A 181 74.74 48.05 -18.09
CA TYR A 181 75.04 49.44 -17.75
C TYR A 181 76.08 49.57 -16.63
N ARG A 182 76.08 48.68 -15.63
CA ARG A 182 77.12 48.65 -14.59
C ARG A 182 78.50 48.32 -15.19
N THR A 183 78.58 47.33 -16.07
CA THR A 183 79.81 46.96 -16.77
C THR A 183 80.32 48.11 -17.64
N GLN A 184 79.47 48.70 -18.48
CA GLN A 184 79.84 49.86 -19.31
C GLN A 184 80.30 51.04 -18.44
N SER A 185 79.63 51.30 -17.32
CA SER A 185 80.04 52.35 -16.39
C SER A 185 81.41 52.07 -15.78
N LEU A 186 81.71 50.81 -15.44
CA LEU A 186 83.03 50.37 -14.95
C LEU A 186 84.10 50.55 -16.03
N GLU A 187 83.85 50.05 -17.24
CA GLU A 187 84.76 50.18 -18.40
C GLU A 187 85.06 51.65 -18.71
N LEU A 188 84.06 52.52 -18.71
CA LEU A 188 84.25 53.97 -18.89
C LEU A 188 85.09 54.58 -17.77
N SER A 189 84.91 54.12 -16.52
CA SER A 189 85.72 54.58 -15.39
C SER A 189 87.18 54.12 -15.49
N GLU A 190 87.41 52.91 -16.00
CA GLU A 190 88.74 52.34 -16.26
C GLU A 190 89.42 53.03 -17.43
N ALA A 191 88.71 53.24 -18.54
CA ALA A 191 89.21 54.00 -19.69
C ALA A 191 89.59 55.43 -19.30
N ARG A 192 88.80 56.09 -18.43
CA ARG A 192 89.16 57.41 -17.87
C ARG A 192 90.42 57.33 -17.00
N ARG A 193 90.55 56.32 -16.14
CA ARG A 193 91.77 56.10 -15.33
C ARG A 193 93.00 55.80 -16.20
N ALA A 194 92.85 54.99 -17.25
CA ALA A 194 93.90 54.70 -18.21
C ALA A 194 94.31 55.93 -19.02
N HIS A 195 93.37 56.80 -19.40
CA HIS A 195 93.67 58.09 -20.04
C HIS A 195 94.47 59.05 -19.14
N HIS A 196 94.37 58.92 -17.82
CA HIS A 196 95.24 59.66 -16.88
C HIS A 196 96.63 59.02 -16.71
N LEU A 197 96.84 57.80 -17.19
CA LEU A 197 98.13 57.08 -17.18
C LEU A 197 98.85 57.10 -18.53
N VAL A 198 98.20 57.57 -19.60
CA VAL A 198 98.81 57.76 -20.92
C VAL A 198 99.29 59.21 -21.07
N PRO A 199 100.60 59.47 -21.26
CA PRO A 199 101.09 60.79 -21.60
C PRO A 199 100.53 61.23 -22.96
N ASN A 200 99.85 62.38 -22.97
CA ASN A 200 99.53 63.26 -24.11
C ASN A 200 99.79 62.71 -25.54
N PRO A 201 98.76 62.35 -26.32
CA PRO A 201 98.92 62.03 -27.75
C PRO A 201 98.97 63.33 -28.56
N SER A 202 100.05 64.09 -28.39
CA SER A 202 100.50 65.12 -29.33
C SER A 202 101.86 64.74 -29.88
N ALA A 203 101.93 63.61 -30.57
CA ALA A 203 103.03 63.29 -31.47
C ALA A 203 102.58 62.24 -32.50
N LYS A 204 102.56 62.69 -33.76
CA LYS A 204 102.60 61.89 -35.01
C LYS A 204 101.37 61.06 -35.35
N MET A 205 100.48 61.69 -36.13
CA MET A 205 99.96 61.05 -37.34
C MET A 205 101.15 60.54 -38.17
N GLY A 206 101.14 59.26 -38.51
CA GLY A 206 102.12 58.67 -39.40
C GLY A 206 102.00 57.16 -39.41
N HIS A 207 101.10 56.67 -40.28
CA HIS A 207 101.02 55.29 -40.76
C HIS A 207 100.72 54.20 -39.73
N ASP A 208 99.47 53.73 -39.73
CA ASP A 208 99.16 52.30 -39.91
C ASP A 208 97.67 52.11 -40.24
N VAL A 209 97.33 52.54 -41.45
CA VAL A 209 96.14 52.06 -42.17
C VAL A 209 96.66 51.13 -43.27
N ALA A 210 97.26 50.01 -42.89
CA ALA A 210 97.64 48.93 -43.82
C ALA A 210 98.07 47.65 -43.08
N SER A 211 97.18 47.00 -42.34
CA SER A 211 97.23 45.54 -42.10
C SER A 211 95.89 45.05 -41.58
N ARG A 212 94.92 44.96 -42.51
CA ARG A 212 93.62 44.33 -42.29
C ARG A 212 93.59 42.87 -42.77
N SER A 213 94.72 42.18 -42.72
CA SER A 213 94.82 40.76 -43.05
C SER A 213 95.83 40.10 -42.13
N ASN A 214 95.37 39.17 -41.29
CA ASN A 214 96.15 38.26 -40.44
C ASN A 214 96.64 38.83 -39.08
N CYS A 215 95.73 39.29 -38.21
CA CYS A 215 96.04 39.27 -36.77
C CYS A 215 95.78 37.87 -36.22
N ILE A 216 96.65 37.39 -35.31
CA ILE A 216 96.58 36.04 -34.73
C ILE A 216 95.20 35.80 -34.09
N GLU A 217 94.62 36.84 -33.47
CA GLU A 217 93.28 36.78 -32.87
C GLU A 217 92.19 36.52 -33.92
N CYS A 218 92.27 37.15 -35.10
CA CYS A 218 91.34 36.89 -36.20
C CYS A 218 91.46 35.46 -36.73
N ASN A 219 92.68 34.92 -36.88
CA ASN A 219 92.87 33.54 -37.31
C ASN A 219 92.35 32.54 -36.27
N THR A 220 92.61 32.77 -34.98
CA THR A 220 92.05 31.92 -33.92
C THR A 220 90.54 32.04 -33.80
N LEU A 221 89.95 33.21 -34.07
CA LEU A 221 88.50 33.40 -34.11
C LEU A 221 87.90 32.74 -35.35
N GLU A 222 88.54 32.81 -36.51
CA GLU A 222 88.11 32.09 -37.71
C GLU A 222 88.18 30.56 -37.52
N GLU A 223 89.24 30.04 -36.89
CA GLU A 223 89.33 28.61 -36.53
C GLU A 223 88.28 28.21 -35.50
N ALA A 224 88.00 29.04 -34.49
CA ALA A 224 86.94 28.80 -33.51
C ALA A 224 85.55 28.84 -34.14
N VAL A 225 85.30 29.76 -35.08
CA VAL A 225 84.04 29.83 -35.84
C VAL A 225 83.91 28.62 -36.76
N ALA A 226 84.98 28.20 -37.44
CA ALA A 226 84.97 27.02 -38.31
C ALA A 226 84.72 25.73 -37.53
N THR A 227 85.36 25.55 -36.38
CA THR A 227 85.13 24.39 -35.49
C THR A 227 83.71 24.39 -34.91
N ALA A 228 83.21 25.55 -34.45
CA ALA A 228 81.83 25.67 -33.99
C ALA A 228 80.80 25.43 -35.12
N HIS A 229 81.12 25.80 -36.36
CA HIS A 229 80.25 25.55 -37.50
C HIS A 229 80.24 24.06 -37.88
N GLY A 230 81.41 23.40 -37.84
CA GLY A 230 81.53 21.95 -38.01
C GLY A 230 80.72 21.19 -36.96
N GLN A 231 80.91 21.49 -35.67
CA GLN A 231 80.14 20.89 -34.57
C GLN A 231 78.62 21.12 -34.72
N ASN A 232 78.20 22.31 -35.15
CA ASN A 232 76.78 22.58 -35.40
C ASN A 232 76.22 21.78 -36.59
N SER A 233 77.03 21.52 -37.63
CA SER A 233 76.61 20.65 -38.74
C SER A 233 76.43 19.21 -38.29
N GLU A 234 77.35 18.68 -37.48
CA GLU A 234 77.28 17.32 -36.94
C GLU A 234 76.06 17.14 -36.03
N LEU A 235 75.79 18.10 -35.13
CA LEU A 235 74.59 18.09 -34.28
C LEU A 235 73.30 18.18 -35.11
N ARG A 236 73.29 18.93 -36.22
CA ARG A 236 72.14 18.97 -37.14
C ARG A 236 71.94 17.64 -37.86
N GLU A 237 73.02 16.96 -38.28
CA GLU A 237 72.95 15.63 -38.88
C GLU A 237 72.54 14.55 -37.88
N GLU A 238 73.01 14.63 -36.63
CA GLU A 238 72.57 13.74 -35.55
C GLU A 238 71.09 13.95 -35.22
N LEU A 239 70.62 15.20 -35.15
CA LEU A 239 69.20 15.51 -34.96
C LEU A 239 68.35 14.98 -36.12
N ALA A 240 68.83 15.11 -37.36
CA ALA A 240 68.16 14.54 -38.54
C ALA A 240 68.14 13.00 -38.51
N ARG A 241 69.22 12.35 -38.04
CA ARG A 241 69.28 10.89 -37.83
C ARG A 241 68.37 10.43 -36.70
N SER A 242 68.25 11.19 -35.61
CA SER A 242 67.37 10.89 -34.48
C SER A 242 65.89 11.02 -34.88
N MET A 243 65.54 12.07 -35.62
CA MET A 243 64.18 12.25 -36.15
C MET A 243 63.78 11.15 -37.12
N LYS A 244 64.71 10.68 -37.99
CA LYS A 244 64.49 9.51 -38.85
C LYS A 244 64.29 8.21 -38.07
N LYS A 245 65.01 8.01 -36.95
CA LYS A 245 64.82 6.84 -36.06
C LYS A 245 63.47 6.89 -35.34
N SER A 246 62.98 8.06 -34.95
CA SER A 246 61.64 8.21 -34.36
C SER A 246 60.47 8.12 -35.36
N SER A 247 60.74 8.21 -36.67
CA SER A 247 59.74 8.01 -37.73
C SER A 247 59.71 6.59 -38.30
N ALA A 248 60.51 5.65 -37.77
CA ALA A 248 60.36 4.23 -38.10
C ALA A 248 59.04 3.70 -37.49
N SER A 249 58.12 3.35 -38.39
CA SER A 249 56.76 2.85 -38.15
C SER A 249 56.63 1.83 -36.98
N PRO A 250 55.65 1.97 -36.07
CA PRO A 250 55.33 0.97 -35.07
C PRO A 250 54.60 -0.23 -35.72
N LYS A 251 55.37 -1.19 -36.26
CA LYS A 251 54.85 -2.51 -36.68
C LYS A 251 55.31 -3.66 -35.78
N GLU A 252 56.01 -3.39 -34.69
CA GLU A 252 56.59 -4.42 -33.81
C GLU A 252 56.17 -4.31 -32.32
N MET A 253 55.03 -3.69 -32.03
CA MET A 253 54.35 -3.95 -30.74
C MET A 253 53.01 -4.62 -31.02
N GLY A 254 53.05 -5.96 -30.96
CA GLY A 254 51.88 -6.82 -31.06
C GLY A 254 50.93 -6.59 -29.89
N VAL A 255 50.01 -5.65 -30.05
CA VAL A 255 48.80 -5.55 -29.23
C VAL A 255 47.63 -5.90 -30.14
N ASN A 256 47.13 -7.11 -29.98
CA ASN A 256 45.96 -7.62 -30.67
C ASN A 256 44.70 -6.97 -30.07
N TRP A 257 44.31 -5.81 -30.58
CA TRP A 257 43.11 -5.07 -30.13
C TRP A 257 41.80 -5.87 -30.25
N LYS A 258 41.77 -6.95 -31.04
CA LYS A 258 40.61 -7.86 -31.10
C LYS A 258 40.43 -8.68 -29.83
N GLU A 259 41.49 -8.98 -29.08
CA GLU A 259 41.41 -9.78 -27.85
C GLU A 259 40.97 -8.92 -26.65
N LEU A 260 41.40 -7.66 -26.58
CA LEU A 260 41.02 -6.75 -25.50
C LEU A 260 39.52 -6.37 -25.53
N MET A 261 38.93 -6.26 -26.72
CA MET A 261 37.51 -5.92 -26.88
C MET A 261 36.56 -7.10 -26.59
N LEU A 262 37.06 -8.34 -26.61
CA LEU A 262 36.30 -9.56 -26.27
C LEU A 262 36.31 -9.86 -24.76
N GLU A 263 37.28 -9.34 -24.02
CA GLU A 263 37.38 -9.53 -22.57
C GLU A 263 36.50 -8.54 -21.78
N GLU A 264 36.28 -7.33 -22.29
CA GLU A 264 35.38 -6.33 -21.66
C GLU A 264 33.89 -6.66 -21.84
N THR A 265 33.52 -7.38 -22.90
CA THR A 265 32.13 -7.84 -23.11
C THR A 265 31.74 -9.03 -22.23
N SER A 266 32.72 -9.70 -21.61
CA SER A 266 32.51 -10.90 -20.79
C SER A 266 32.33 -10.59 -19.29
N ARG A 267 32.70 -9.39 -18.82
CA ARG A 267 32.56 -8.97 -17.40
C ARG A 267 31.31 -8.14 -17.09
N GLY A 268 30.49 -7.83 -18.09
CA GLY A 268 29.30 -6.96 -17.99
C GLY A 268 27.94 -7.63 -17.86
N ARG A 269 27.85 -8.93 -17.50
CA ARG A 269 26.56 -9.59 -17.18
C ARG A 269 26.49 -9.99 -15.71
N ARG A 270 26.32 -9.00 -14.84
CA ARG A 270 25.62 -9.22 -13.55
C ARG A 270 24.20 -8.73 -13.71
N SER A 271 23.30 -9.70 -13.72
CA SER A 271 21.85 -9.59 -13.78
C SER A 271 21.35 -8.66 -12.66
N ILE A 272 20.79 -7.51 -13.03
CA ILE A 272 19.94 -6.71 -12.14
C ILE A 272 18.52 -7.21 -12.37
N SER A 273 17.98 -7.95 -11.41
CA SER A 273 16.58 -8.29 -11.32
C SER A 273 15.76 -7.05 -10.96
N TYR A 274 14.85 -6.63 -11.83
CA TYR A 274 13.83 -5.64 -11.50
C TYR A 274 12.69 -6.31 -10.72
N PRO A 275 12.16 -5.68 -9.64
CA PRO A 275 10.91 -6.12 -9.06
C PRO A 275 9.76 -5.81 -10.02
N LYS A 276 8.87 -6.80 -10.20
CA LYS A 276 7.62 -6.68 -10.95
C LYS A 276 6.72 -5.63 -10.27
N SER A 277 6.35 -4.59 -10.99
CA SER A 277 5.18 -3.76 -10.67
C SER A 277 3.91 -4.42 -11.23
N PRO A 278 2.82 -4.51 -10.47
CA PRO A 278 1.52 -4.95 -10.97
C PRO A 278 0.68 -3.72 -11.32
N LEU A 279 0.41 -3.49 -12.61
CA LEU A 279 -0.75 -2.71 -13.03
C LEU A 279 -1.36 -3.40 -14.24
N GLN A 280 -2.51 -4.04 -13.98
CA GLN A 280 -3.48 -4.37 -15.01
C GLN A 280 -4.22 -3.08 -15.41
N PRO A 281 -4.60 -2.92 -16.69
CA PRO A 281 -5.64 -1.99 -17.08
C PRO A 281 -7.00 -2.65 -16.82
N HIS A 282 -7.84 -2.02 -15.98
CA HIS A 282 -9.27 -2.28 -15.98
C HIS A 282 -9.93 -1.37 -17.00
N ASP A 283 -10.73 -2.00 -17.87
CA ASP A 283 -11.60 -1.41 -18.86
C ASP A 283 -12.52 -0.34 -18.25
N VAL A 284 -12.48 0.86 -18.83
CA VAL A 284 -13.49 1.89 -18.59
C VAL A 284 -14.66 1.58 -19.52
N ASN A 285 -15.70 0.95 -18.98
CA ASN A 285 -16.99 0.83 -19.64
C ASN A 285 -17.76 2.15 -19.45
N VAL A 286 -17.90 2.91 -20.54
CA VAL A 286 -18.72 4.13 -20.58
C VAL A 286 -20.15 3.70 -20.85
N GLN A 287 -20.98 3.65 -19.81
CA GLN A 287 -22.44 3.69 -19.95
C GLN A 287 -22.88 5.15 -19.91
N ASN A 288 -23.32 5.63 -21.07
CA ASN A 288 -24.22 6.77 -21.19
C ASN A 288 -25.54 6.40 -20.52
N ASP A 289 -25.98 7.21 -19.56
CA ASP A 289 -27.39 7.30 -19.21
C ASP A 289 -27.83 8.77 -19.15
N CYS A 290 -28.97 8.98 -19.78
CA CYS A 290 -29.69 10.22 -20.00
C CYS A 290 -30.22 10.85 -18.70
N VAL A 291 -30.16 12.18 -18.59
CA VAL A 291 -31.27 13.09 -18.21
C VAL A 291 -31.08 14.41 -18.95
#